data_AF-A0A7X6V858-F1
#
_entry.id   AF-A0A7X6V858-F1
#
_cell.length_a   1.000
_cell.length_b   1.000
_cell.length_c   1.000
_cell.angle_alpha   90.00
_cell.angle_beta   90.00
_cell.angle_gamma   90.00
#
_symmetry.space_group_name_H-M   'P 1'
#
loop_
_entity.id
_entity.type
_entity.pdbx_description
1 polymer ?
#
loop_
_entity_poly.entity_id
_entity_poly.type
_entity_poly.pdbx_seq_one_letter_code
_entity_poly.pdbx_strand_id
1 'polypeptide(L)'
;MKHLLTTFVLVIGATAVIASESIQLSLTPDIALHSSDTKITGLSLNIWGQNPQSGVALGIVNGSKGMSSGLQIGFIGNYAENYSGVMFGGLFNYVKGDFKGWEVALINFNEGDFTGWQSGVVNFNDGMMTGLQSGFINYSKVLNGLQLGVFNYAEKTIAGLQIGVLNIISQNEKWLEEMPDALAPGMIFINWRF
;
A
#
# COMPACT_ATOMS: atom_id res chain seq x y z
N MET A 1 -11.58 49.16 -45.66
CA MET A 1 -12.22 47.90 -45.24
C MET A 1 -11.56 47.41 -43.96
N LYS A 2 -12.31 47.51 -42.86
CA LYS A 2 -12.28 46.75 -41.59
C LYS A 2 -10.91 46.28 -41.05
N HIS A 3 -10.44 46.99 -40.02
CA HIS A 3 -9.47 46.49 -39.04
C HIS A 3 -10.09 45.32 -38.27
N LEU A 4 -9.49 44.14 -38.35
CA LEU A 4 -9.83 42.99 -37.51
C LEU A 4 -8.72 42.86 -36.45
N LEU A 5 -9.01 43.34 -35.25
CA LEU A 5 -8.17 43.19 -34.07
C LEU A 5 -8.48 41.82 -33.45
N THR A 6 -7.63 40.83 -33.68
CA THR A 6 -7.79 39.50 -33.08
C THR A 6 -6.99 39.45 -31.78
N THR A 7 -7.65 39.63 -30.65
CA THR A 7 -7.06 39.44 -29.32
C THR A 7 -6.94 37.94 -29.02
N PHE A 8 -5.71 37.42 -29.05
CA PHE A 8 -5.40 36.09 -28.50
C PHE A 8 -5.35 36.21 -26.97
N VAL A 9 -6.34 35.66 -26.26
CA VAL A 9 -6.26 35.45 -24.81
C VAL A 9 -5.49 34.15 -24.58
N LEU A 10 -4.21 34.28 -24.22
CA LEU A 10 -3.39 33.16 -23.78
C LEU A 10 -3.76 32.84 -22.33
N VAL A 11 -4.55 31.79 -22.12
CA VAL A 11 -4.77 31.22 -20.78
C VAL A 11 -3.51 30.42 -20.43
N ILE A 12 -2.57 31.07 -19.74
CA ILE A 12 -1.44 30.37 -19.12
C ILE A 12 -2.00 29.65 -17.90
N GLY A 13 -2.19 28.33 -18.02
CA GLY A 13 -2.45 27.49 -16.86
C GLY A 13 -1.26 27.56 -15.92
N ALA A 14 -1.41 28.23 -14.78
CA ALA A 14 -0.42 28.19 -13.72
C ALA A 14 -0.40 26.76 -13.17
N THR A 15 0.60 25.98 -13.55
CA THR A 15 0.95 24.78 -12.81
C THR A 15 1.40 25.25 -11.43
N ALA A 16 0.57 25.05 -10.40
CA ALA A 16 0.96 25.31 -9.03
C ALA A 16 2.18 24.43 -8.74
N VAL A 17 3.36 25.05 -8.67
CA VAL A 17 4.56 24.40 -8.20
C VAL A 17 4.33 24.14 -6.72
N ILE A 18 4.09 22.88 -6.35
CA ILE A 18 4.00 22.49 -4.95
C ILE A 18 5.36 22.81 -4.33
N ALA A 19 5.39 23.77 -3.42
CA ALA A 19 6.58 24.09 -2.64
C ALA A 19 7.03 22.79 -1.94
N SER A 20 8.28 22.42 -2.18
CA SER A 20 8.87 21.21 -1.62
C SER A 20 10.00 21.58 -0.68
N GLU A 21 10.04 20.96 0.49
CA GLU A 21 11.03 21.22 1.52
C GLU A 21 11.88 19.98 1.78
N SER A 22 13.11 20.18 2.22
CA SER A 22 14.06 19.08 2.43
C SER A 22 14.03 18.51 3.84
N ILE A 23 13.56 19.27 4.83
CA ILE A 23 13.56 18.88 6.23
C ILE A 23 12.17 19.13 6.81
N GLN A 24 11.67 18.19 7.60
CA GLN A 24 10.43 18.35 8.35
C GLN A 24 10.62 17.89 9.79
N LEU A 25 10.05 18.66 10.71
CA LEU A 25 9.93 18.31 12.13
C LEU A 25 8.48 18.47 12.54
N SER A 26 7.90 17.50 13.24
CA SER A 26 6.53 17.59 13.72
C SER A 26 6.33 16.96 15.10
N LEU A 27 5.58 17.65 15.97
CA LEU A 27 5.00 17.06 17.18
C LEU A 27 3.63 16.45 16.85
N THR A 28 2.85 17.19 16.07
CA THR A 28 1.57 16.77 15.47
C THR A 28 1.47 17.38 14.07
N PRO A 29 0.52 16.96 13.22
CA PRO A 29 0.33 17.59 11.92
C PRO A 29 0.07 19.11 11.96
N ASP A 30 -0.51 19.60 13.06
CA ASP A 30 -0.80 21.02 13.27
C ASP A 30 0.36 21.79 13.93
N ILE A 31 1.24 21.09 14.64
CA ILE A 31 2.42 21.64 15.31
C ILE A 31 3.66 21.09 14.61
N ALA A 32 3.97 21.66 13.46
CA ALA A 32 5.03 21.22 12.56
C ALA A 32 5.76 22.40 11.89
N LEU A 33 6.97 22.14 11.38
CA LEU A 33 7.78 23.14 10.68
C LEU A 33 7.10 23.61 9.38
N HIS A 34 6.50 22.68 8.65
CA HIS A 34 5.75 22.95 7.42
C HIS A 34 4.31 22.43 7.53
N SER A 35 3.38 23.10 6.84
CA SER A 35 1.98 22.67 6.81
C SER A 35 1.85 21.27 6.20
N SER A 36 0.78 20.55 6.54
CA SER A 36 0.57 19.17 6.06
C SER A 36 0.39 19.03 4.55
N ASP A 37 0.33 20.14 3.79
CA ASP A 37 0.22 20.16 2.33
C ASP A 37 1.58 20.37 1.64
N THR A 38 2.62 20.75 2.39
CA THR A 38 3.98 20.89 1.89
C THR A 38 4.59 19.52 1.65
N LYS A 39 5.11 19.28 0.43
CA LYS A 39 5.78 18.03 0.10
C LYS A 39 7.20 18.01 0.67
N ILE A 40 7.58 16.92 1.32
CA ILE A 40 8.93 16.75 1.87
C ILE A 40 9.74 15.79 0.98
N THR A 41 10.91 16.22 0.52
CA THR A 41 11.77 15.42 -0.39
C THR A 41 13.05 14.91 0.26
N GLY A 42 13.34 15.33 1.49
CA GLY A 42 14.49 14.86 2.26
C GLY A 42 14.08 14.06 3.48
N LEU A 43 14.33 14.61 4.68
CA LEU A 43 14.17 13.91 5.96
C LEU A 43 13.02 14.52 6.78
N SER A 44 12.10 13.67 7.22
CA SER A 44 11.08 14.00 8.21
C SER A 44 11.38 13.29 9.53
N LEU A 45 11.41 14.04 10.64
CA LEU A 45 11.48 13.50 12.00
C LEU A 45 10.20 13.87 12.75
N ASN A 46 9.42 12.87 13.13
CA ASN A 46 8.04 13.07 13.58
C ASN A 46 7.76 12.39 14.92
N ILE A 47 7.08 13.07 15.84
CA ILE A 47 6.21 12.35 16.77
C ILE A 47 4.97 11.90 16.00
N TRP A 48 4.32 12.84 15.29
CA TRP A 48 3.26 12.53 14.33
C TRP A 48 3.30 13.47 13.12
N GLY A 49 3.68 12.93 11.95
CA GLY A 49 3.71 13.65 10.68
C GLY A 49 2.58 13.25 9.74
N GLN A 50 2.26 14.09 8.74
CA GLN A 50 1.22 13.79 7.74
C GLN A 50 1.52 14.36 6.33
N ASN A 51 2.74 14.83 6.09
CA ASN A 51 3.08 15.50 4.84
C ASN A 51 3.13 14.51 3.65
N PRO A 52 2.76 14.94 2.43
CA PRO A 52 3.20 14.26 1.22
C PRO A 52 4.72 14.13 1.21
N GLN A 53 5.26 13.00 0.76
CA GLN A 53 6.70 12.80 0.80
C GLN A 53 7.29 12.07 -0.41
N SER A 54 8.58 12.28 -0.63
CA SER A 54 9.43 11.52 -1.54
C SER A 54 10.82 11.44 -0.92
N GLY A 55 10.95 10.76 0.22
CA GLY A 55 12.13 10.84 1.07
C GLY A 55 12.13 9.83 2.22
N VAL A 56 12.74 10.20 3.34
CA VAL A 56 12.82 9.38 4.54
C VAL A 56 11.95 10.00 5.65
N ALA A 57 11.02 9.25 6.21
CA ALA A 57 10.29 9.62 7.42
C ALA A 57 10.60 8.65 8.55
N LEU A 58 11.05 9.21 9.67
CA LEU A 58 11.26 8.48 10.92
C LEU A 58 10.35 9.09 11.97
N GLY A 59 9.62 8.26 12.71
CA GLY A 59 8.77 8.80 13.77
C GLY A 59 8.06 7.78 14.64
N ILE A 60 7.25 8.28 15.58
CA ILE A 60 6.35 7.42 16.37
C ILE A 60 5.18 6.98 15.49
N VAL A 61 4.49 7.94 14.88
CA VAL A 61 3.48 7.71 13.84
C VAL A 61 3.84 8.55 12.61
N ASN A 62 3.84 7.94 11.44
CA ASN A 62 4.00 8.68 10.18
C ASN A 62 2.75 8.52 9.32
N GLY A 63 2.18 9.64 8.90
CA GLY A 63 1.18 9.75 7.85
C GLY A 63 1.77 10.33 6.58
N SER A 64 1.25 9.93 5.42
CA SER A 64 1.59 10.59 4.15
C SER A 64 0.37 10.75 3.24
N LYS A 65 0.14 11.97 2.75
CA LYS A 65 -0.96 12.30 1.84
C LYS A 65 -0.56 12.17 0.37
N GLY A 66 -1.55 12.07 -0.51
CA GLY A 66 -1.38 12.03 -1.96
C GLY A 66 -0.51 10.88 -2.43
N MET A 67 0.23 11.11 -3.52
CA MET A 67 1.22 10.18 -4.04
C MET A 67 2.55 10.36 -3.29
N SER A 68 2.80 9.48 -2.34
CA SER A 68 4.02 9.52 -1.53
C SER A 68 4.95 8.35 -1.83
N SER A 69 6.24 8.55 -1.56
CA SER A 69 7.26 7.53 -1.79
C SER A 69 8.45 7.62 -0.85
N GLY A 70 9.23 6.54 -0.79
CA GLY A 70 10.49 6.47 -0.07
C GLY A 70 10.46 5.50 1.12
N LEU A 71 11.20 5.83 2.18
CA LEU A 71 11.32 5.01 3.39
C LEU A 71 10.54 5.63 4.54
N GLN A 72 9.62 4.87 5.12
CA GLN A 72 8.80 5.32 6.25
C GLN A 72 8.91 4.32 7.40
N ILE A 73 9.49 4.76 8.52
CA ILE A 73 9.70 3.96 9.73
C ILE A 73 8.93 4.59 10.88
N GLY A 74 7.81 3.96 11.25
CA GLY A 74 6.93 4.35 12.35
C GLY A 74 7.06 3.37 13.51
N PHE A 75 7.47 3.84 14.69
CA PHE A 75 7.61 2.99 15.87
C PHE A 75 6.28 2.37 16.31
N ILE A 76 5.18 3.11 16.22
CA ILE A 76 3.83 2.60 16.46
C ILE A 76 3.20 2.16 15.13
N GLY A 77 3.23 3.02 14.12
CA GLY A 77 2.65 2.65 12.85
C GLY A 77 2.68 3.75 11.80
N ASN A 78 2.21 3.38 10.62
CA ASN A 78 2.18 4.25 9.47
C ASN A 78 0.80 4.25 8.82
N TYR A 79 0.45 5.36 8.19
CA TYR A 79 -0.67 5.42 7.28
C TYR A 79 -0.37 6.22 6.02
N ALA A 80 -0.97 5.85 4.90
CA ALA A 80 -0.81 6.56 3.65
C ALA A 80 -2.08 6.57 2.79
N GLU A 81 -2.23 7.60 1.96
CA GLU A 81 -3.21 7.57 0.87
C GLU A 81 -2.72 6.67 -0.26
N ASN A 82 -1.58 6.99 -0.89
CA ASN A 82 -0.91 6.09 -1.84
C ASN A 82 0.58 6.07 -1.52
N TYR A 83 1.23 4.91 -1.66
CA TYR A 83 2.62 4.79 -1.26
C TYR A 83 3.45 3.89 -2.17
N SER A 84 4.67 4.31 -2.47
CA SER A 84 5.67 3.52 -3.20
C SER A 84 7.01 3.51 -2.46
N GLY A 85 7.46 2.35 -2.01
CA GLY A 85 8.76 2.21 -1.33
C GLY A 85 8.73 1.19 -0.20
N VAL A 86 9.30 1.56 0.95
CA VAL A 86 9.39 0.68 2.13
C VAL A 86 8.65 1.34 3.29
N MET A 87 7.72 0.60 3.88
CA MET A 87 6.94 1.03 5.04
C MET A 87 7.12 0.02 6.18
N PHE A 88 7.79 0.45 7.25
CA PHE A 88 8.00 -0.33 8.47
C PHE A 88 7.20 0.29 9.60
N GLY A 89 6.15 -0.39 10.06
CA GLY A 89 5.32 0.01 11.19
C GLY A 89 5.52 -0.97 12.34
N GLY A 90 5.73 -0.48 13.57
CA GLY A 90 5.93 -1.38 14.71
C GLY A 90 4.68 -2.22 15.01
N LEU A 91 3.49 -1.62 15.00
CA LEU A 91 2.21 -2.30 15.22
C LEU A 91 1.38 -2.40 13.94
N PHE A 92 1.25 -1.30 13.19
CA PHE A 92 0.39 -1.29 12.01
C PHE A 92 0.96 -0.50 10.83
N ASN A 93 0.55 -0.91 9.64
CA ASN A 93 0.53 -0.09 8.43
C ASN A 93 -0.89 -0.08 7.86
N TYR A 94 -1.34 1.08 7.40
CA TYR A 94 -2.63 1.27 6.76
C TYR A 94 -2.48 2.07 5.47
N VAL A 95 -2.96 1.55 4.35
CA VAL A 95 -2.93 2.26 3.06
C VAL A 95 -4.32 2.28 2.47
N LYS A 96 -4.82 3.48 2.20
CA LYS A 96 -6.17 3.68 1.68
C LYS A 96 -6.29 3.40 0.19
N GLY A 97 -5.29 3.82 -0.58
CA GLY A 97 -5.18 3.61 -2.02
C GLY A 97 -4.16 2.53 -2.31
N ASP A 98 -3.33 2.78 -3.30
CA ASP A 98 -2.42 1.75 -3.80
C ASP A 98 -1.08 1.77 -3.03
N PHE A 99 -0.56 0.57 -2.78
CA PHE A 99 0.76 0.36 -2.21
C PHE A 99 1.66 -0.42 -3.18
N LYS A 100 2.90 0.06 -3.37
CA LYS A 100 3.91 -0.64 -4.13
C LYS A 100 5.24 -0.74 -3.37
N GLY A 101 5.71 -1.94 -3.09
CA GLY A 101 7.03 -2.18 -2.52
C GLY A 101 7.02 -3.16 -1.35
N TRP A 102 7.66 -2.79 -0.23
CA TRP A 102 7.76 -3.65 0.95
C TRP A 102 7.04 -3.04 2.15
N GLU A 103 6.05 -3.76 2.66
CA GLU A 103 5.24 -3.38 3.81
C GLU A 103 5.48 -4.37 4.97
N VAL A 104 5.89 -3.87 6.13
CA VAL A 104 6.18 -4.69 7.33
C VAL A 104 5.54 -4.08 8.57
N ALA A 105 4.67 -4.83 9.25
CA ALA A 105 4.13 -4.51 10.57
C ALA A 105 3.49 -5.75 11.22
N LEU A 106 3.02 -5.67 12.47
CA LEU A 106 2.19 -6.75 13.02
C LEU A 106 0.88 -6.88 12.24
N ILE A 107 0.27 -5.75 11.87
CA ILE A 107 -0.96 -5.70 11.09
C ILE A 107 -0.72 -4.81 9.87
N ASN A 108 -0.87 -5.36 8.67
CA ASN A 108 -0.88 -4.59 7.43
C ASN A 108 -2.28 -4.61 6.82
N PHE A 109 -2.81 -3.45 6.47
CA PHE A 109 -4.13 -3.32 5.86
C PHE A 109 -4.08 -2.38 4.67
N ASN A 110 -4.41 -2.89 3.48
CA ASN A 110 -4.55 -2.07 2.27
C ASN A 110 -5.97 -2.19 1.73
N GLU A 111 -6.63 -1.05 1.54
CA GLU A 111 -7.95 -0.98 0.90
C GLU A 111 -7.84 -1.05 -0.63
N GLY A 112 -6.81 -0.41 -1.21
CA GLY A 112 -6.51 -0.44 -2.64
C GLY A 112 -5.62 -1.59 -3.05
N ASP A 113 -5.03 -1.48 -4.25
CA ASP A 113 -4.20 -2.53 -4.81
C ASP A 113 -2.81 -2.55 -4.15
N PHE A 114 -2.33 -3.75 -3.89
CA PHE A 114 -1.01 -3.99 -3.32
C PHE A 114 -0.12 -4.71 -4.33
N THR A 115 1.08 -4.18 -4.54
CA THR A 115 2.11 -4.83 -5.37
C THR A 115 3.44 -4.91 -4.63
N GLY A 116 3.90 -6.11 -4.30
CA GLY A 116 5.24 -6.32 -3.75
C GLY A 116 5.27 -7.40 -2.67
N TRP A 117 5.92 -7.11 -1.54
CA TRP A 117 6.03 -8.03 -0.40
C TRP A 117 5.36 -7.43 0.84
N GLN A 118 4.36 -8.13 1.36
CA GLN A 118 3.70 -7.82 2.61
C GLN A 118 4.11 -8.83 3.69
N SER A 119 4.65 -8.36 4.81
CA SER A 119 5.10 -9.21 5.91
C SER A 119 4.51 -8.76 7.24
N GLY A 120 3.86 -9.67 7.96
CA GLY A 120 3.24 -9.34 9.24
C GLY A 120 2.59 -10.51 9.95
N VAL A 121 2.01 -10.28 11.12
CA VAL A 121 1.19 -11.31 11.78
C VAL A 121 -0.13 -11.46 11.02
N VAL A 122 -0.75 -10.33 10.67
CA VAL A 122 -1.96 -10.26 9.88
C VAL A 122 -1.72 -9.37 8.67
N ASN A 123 -1.98 -9.93 7.49
CA ASN A 123 -1.91 -9.23 6.21
C ASN A 123 -3.30 -9.24 5.58
N PHE A 124 -3.82 -8.07 5.25
CA PHE A 124 -5.16 -7.92 4.68
C PHE A 124 -5.14 -6.97 3.47
N ASN A 125 -5.64 -7.45 2.33
CA ASN A 125 -5.85 -6.64 1.14
C ASN A 125 -7.31 -6.75 0.68
N ASP A 126 -8.03 -5.62 0.67
CA ASP A 126 -9.38 -5.54 0.07
C ASP A 126 -9.33 -5.22 -1.44
N GLY A 127 -8.18 -4.78 -1.96
CA GLY A 127 -7.92 -4.70 -3.39
C GLY A 127 -7.31 -5.98 -3.97
N MET A 128 -6.63 -5.83 -5.11
CA MET A 128 -5.80 -6.88 -5.67
C MET A 128 -4.46 -6.97 -4.94
N MET A 129 -4.12 -8.14 -4.44
CA MET A 129 -2.78 -8.47 -3.98
C MET A 129 -2.00 -9.06 -5.15
N THR A 130 -0.87 -8.43 -5.52
CA THR A 130 0.13 -8.96 -6.44
C THR A 130 1.48 -9.13 -5.75
N GLY A 131 2.03 -10.33 -5.73
CA GLY A 131 3.37 -10.60 -5.19
C GLY A 131 3.40 -11.62 -4.05
N LEU A 132 3.98 -11.26 -2.90
CA LEU A 132 4.18 -12.16 -1.77
C LEU A 132 3.51 -11.62 -0.50
N GLN A 133 2.71 -12.46 0.15
CA GLN A 133 2.25 -12.27 1.52
C GLN A 133 2.88 -13.32 2.41
N SER A 134 3.55 -12.90 3.49
CA SER A 134 4.10 -13.78 4.51
C SER A 134 3.59 -13.40 5.89
N GLY A 135 2.92 -14.30 6.58
CA GLY A 135 2.37 -14.00 7.89
C GLY A 135 1.65 -15.14 8.58
N PHE A 136 1.08 -14.89 9.75
CA PHE A 136 0.28 -15.90 10.43
C PHE A 136 -1.08 -16.05 9.73
N ILE A 137 -1.71 -14.93 9.42
CA ILE A 137 -2.95 -14.84 8.64
C ILE A 137 -2.69 -13.96 7.41
N ASN A 138 -3.00 -14.51 6.23
CA ASN A 138 -2.99 -13.77 4.97
C ASN A 138 -4.39 -13.79 4.36
N TYR A 139 -4.90 -12.60 4.06
CA TYR A 139 -6.17 -12.40 3.39
C TYR A 139 -5.96 -11.55 2.14
N SER A 140 -6.56 -11.99 1.04
CA SER A 140 -6.67 -11.19 -0.18
C SER A 140 -8.06 -11.35 -0.79
N LYS A 141 -8.68 -10.24 -1.17
CA LYS A 141 -9.91 -10.30 -1.97
C LYS A 141 -9.64 -10.87 -3.37
N VAL A 142 -8.59 -10.39 -4.02
CA VAL A 142 -8.10 -10.96 -5.29
C VAL A 142 -6.62 -11.27 -5.15
N LEU A 143 -6.26 -12.55 -5.25
CA LEU A 143 -4.88 -13.03 -5.18
C LEU A 143 -4.27 -13.18 -6.58
N ASN A 144 -3.09 -12.58 -6.77
CA ASN A 144 -2.20 -12.78 -7.90
C ASN A 144 -0.76 -12.97 -7.39
N GLY A 145 -0.45 -14.13 -6.81
CA GLY A 145 0.86 -14.36 -6.21
C GLY A 145 0.90 -15.48 -5.18
N LEU A 146 1.78 -15.33 -4.20
CA LEU A 146 2.08 -16.34 -3.19
C LEU A 146 1.63 -15.89 -1.80
N GLN A 147 0.86 -16.74 -1.11
CA GLN A 147 0.60 -16.59 0.32
C GLN A 147 1.35 -17.68 1.10
N LEU A 148 2.19 -17.26 2.04
CA LEU A 148 2.92 -18.12 2.98
C LEU A 148 2.42 -17.82 4.38
N GLY A 149 1.77 -18.79 5.04
CA GLY A 149 1.28 -18.55 6.38
C GLY A 149 0.67 -19.75 7.08
N VAL A 150 0.12 -19.52 8.27
CA VAL A 150 -0.65 -20.57 8.96
C VAL A 150 -2.04 -20.67 8.35
N PHE A 151 -2.66 -19.51 8.13
CA PHE A 151 -3.97 -19.38 7.51
C PHE A 151 -3.87 -18.49 6.28
N ASN A 152 -4.20 -19.03 5.12
CA ASN A 152 -4.25 -18.32 3.85
C ASN A 152 -5.68 -18.33 3.32
N TYR A 153 -6.19 -17.16 2.93
CA TYR A 153 -7.52 -17.01 2.36
C TYR A 153 -7.48 -16.07 1.15
N ALA A 154 -8.11 -16.52 0.07
CA ALA A 154 -8.40 -15.70 -1.10
C ALA A 154 -9.87 -15.86 -1.49
N GLU A 155 -10.59 -14.75 -1.72
CA GLU A 155 -11.95 -14.83 -2.29
C GLU A 155 -11.89 -15.25 -3.76
N LYS A 156 -11.05 -14.55 -4.54
CA LYS A 156 -10.78 -14.80 -5.95
C LYS A 156 -9.29 -14.96 -6.18
N THR A 157 -8.92 -15.76 -7.16
CA THR A 157 -7.51 -15.95 -7.53
C THR A 157 -7.38 -15.85 -9.06
N ILE A 158 -6.46 -15.00 -9.52
CA ILE A 158 -6.10 -14.92 -10.95
C ILE A 158 -5.07 -16.01 -11.24
N ALA A 159 -3.93 -15.92 -10.57
CA ALA A 159 -2.87 -16.93 -10.58
C ALA A 159 -2.24 -16.92 -9.20
N GLY A 160 -2.35 -18.01 -8.45
CA GLY A 160 -1.90 -17.99 -7.06
C GLY A 160 -1.61 -19.34 -6.46
N LEU A 161 -0.67 -19.32 -5.51
CA LEU A 161 -0.24 -20.45 -4.71
C LEU A 161 -0.34 -20.08 -3.23
N GLN A 162 -0.96 -20.94 -2.45
CA GLN A 162 -1.05 -20.82 -1.01
C GLN A 162 -0.27 -21.98 -0.38
N ILE A 163 0.62 -21.68 0.55
CA ILE A 163 1.35 -22.67 1.34
C ILE A 163 1.12 -22.36 2.81
N GLY A 164 0.54 -23.32 3.54
CA GLY A 164 0.16 -23.10 4.92
C GLY A 164 -0.62 -24.23 5.55
N VAL A 165 -0.94 -24.12 6.84
CA VAL A 165 -1.69 -25.16 7.56
C VAL A 165 -3.12 -25.26 7.01
N LEU A 166 -3.76 -24.12 6.74
CA LEU A 166 -5.06 -24.04 6.12
C LEU A 166 -5.04 -23.01 4.98
N ASN A 167 -5.50 -23.44 3.80
CA ASN A 167 -5.48 -22.66 2.57
C ASN A 167 -6.86 -22.70 1.92
N ILE A 168 -7.49 -21.54 1.75
CA ILE A 168 -8.83 -21.42 1.20
C ILE A 168 -8.80 -20.53 -0.04
N ILE A 169 -9.34 -21.04 -1.14
CA ILE A 169 -9.61 -20.30 -2.38
C ILE A 169 -11.11 -20.44 -2.67
N SER A 170 -11.89 -19.41 -2.36
CA SER A 170 -13.35 -19.51 -2.36
C SER A 170 -13.95 -19.72 -3.75
N GLN A 171 -13.27 -19.27 -4.80
CA GLN A 171 -13.70 -19.45 -6.19
C GLN A 171 -13.51 -20.89 -6.72
N ASN A 172 -12.79 -21.75 -6.00
CA ASN A 172 -12.71 -23.16 -6.40
C ASN A 172 -14.03 -23.84 -5.99
N GLU A 173 -14.92 -24.08 -6.95
CA GLU A 173 -16.28 -24.53 -6.67
C GLU A 173 -16.38 -26.04 -6.39
N LYS A 174 -15.40 -26.82 -6.86
CA LYS A 174 -15.46 -28.28 -6.85
C LYS A 174 -14.16 -28.93 -6.39
N TRP A 175 -14.28 -30.16 -5.90
CA TRP A 175 -13.13 -30.94 -5.43
C TRP A 175 -12.47 -31.68 -6.59
N LEU A 176 -11.23 -31.31 -6.92
CA LEU A 176 -10.34 -32.01 -7.87
C LEU A 176 -10.81 -32.09 -9.34
N GLU A 177 -12.01 -31.60 -9.68
CA GLU A 177 -12.55 -31.68 -11.05
C GLU A 177 -11.79 -30.79 -12.06
N GLU A 178 -11.18 -29.70 -11.58
CA GLU A 178 -10.46 -28.71 -12.41
C GLU A 178 -8.93 -28.94 -12.41
N MET A 179 -8.47 -30.13 -12.01
CA MET A 179 -7.04 -30.43 -12.07
C MET A 179 -6.54 -30.47 -13.53
N PRO A 180 -5.35 -29.91 -13.81
CA PRO A 180 -4.37 -29.37 -12.87
C PRO A 180 -4.52 -27.87 -12.56
N ASP A 181 -5.47 -27.17 -13.17
CA ASP A 181 -5.58 -25.71 -13.13
C ASP A 181 -6.08 -25.18 -11.79
N ALA A 182 -6.96 -25.91 -11.10
CA ALA A 182 -7.40 -25.60 -9.75
C ALA A 182 -7.51 -26.84 -8.84
N LEU A 183 -7.21 -26.65 -7.56
CA LEU A 183 -7.42 -27.64 -6.50
C LEU A 183 -8.71 -27.34 -5.72
N ALA A 184 -9.00 -28.06 -4.63
CA ALA A 184 -10.24 -27.91 -3.86
C ALA A 184 -10.41 -26.54 -3.16
N PRO A 185 -11.65 -26.15 -2.80
CA PRO A 185 -11.92 -24.90 -2.09
C PRO A 185 -11.12 -24.70 -0.79
N GLY A 186 -10.83 -25.77 -0.06
CA GLY A 186 -10.03 -25.73 1.16
C GLY A 186 -9.06 -26.90 1.24
N MET A 187 -7.79 -26.64 1.52
CA MET A 187 -6.73 -27.65 1.56
C MET A 187 -5.68 -27.38 2.65
N ILE A 188 -5.05 -28.46 3.12
CA ILE A 188 -3.93 -28.42 4.07
C ILE A 188 -2.62 -28.44 3.26
N PHE A 189 -1.61 -27.72 3.77
CA PHE A 189 -0.25 -27.57 3.24
C PHE A 189 -0.14 -26.79 1.93
N ILE A 190 -1.01 -27.02 0.96
CA ILE A 190 -0.92 -26.39 -0.35
C ILE A 190 -2.29 -26.24 -1.03
N ASN A 191 -2.53 -25.11 -1.70
CA ASN A 191 -3.68 -24.88 -2.60
C ASN A 191 -3.28 -23.93 -3.74
N TRP A 192 -3.88 -24.07 -4.92
CA TRP A 192 -3.54 -23.21 -6.08
C TRP A 192 -4.70 -23.01 -7.05
N ARG A 193 -4.55 -22.01 -7.92
CA ARG A 193 -5.36 -21.74 -9.10
C ARG A 193 -4.53 -20.98 -10.14
N PHE A 194 -4.60 -21.36 -11.41
CA PHE A 194 -3.94 -20.68 -12.54
C PHE A 194 -4.90 -20.44 -13.72
#